data_AF-A0A2W4MPR0-F1
#
_entry.id   AF-A0A2W4MPR0-F1
#
_cell.length_a   1.000
_cell.length_b   1.000
_cell.length_c   1.000
_cell.angle_alpha   90.00
_cell.angle_beta   90.00
_cell.angle_gamma   90.00
#
_symmetry.space_group_name_H-M   'P 1'
#
loop_
_entity.id
_entity.type
_entity.pdbx_description
1 polymer ?
#
loop_
_entity_poly.entity_id
_entity_poly.type
_entity_poly.pdbx_seq_one_letter_code
_entity_poly.pdbx_strand_id
1 'polypeptide(L)'
;MAWPFRPALGGPARGQFCALAGPDRVSFAEFIGAIAQAMGVRKPMVRVPMALMRPVAAVLQRLTPNPPATLDELTMLAAGNVGDPRPAAEELGLTLTPLAAAVREAVDQLRAAGRLGG
;
A
#
# COMPACT_ATOMS: atom_id res chain seq x y z
N MET A 1 -10.60 10.69 18.90
CA MET A 1 -10.05 9.55 18.14
C MET A 1 -8.56 9.51 18.43
N ALA A 2 -8.12 8.63 19.34
CA ALA A 2 -6.72 8.54 19.73
C ALA A 2 -5.98 7.72 18.67
N TRP A 3 -4.96 8.31 18.05
CA TRP A 3 -4.12 7.64 17.05
C TRP A 3 -3.27 6.56 17.78
N PRO A 4 -3.18 5.31 17.28
CA PRO A 4 -2.52 4.21 17.99
C PRO A 4 -1.00 4.33 18.08
N PHE A 5 -0.39 5.38 17.52
CA PHE A 5 1.03 5.66 17.70
C PHE A 5 1.30 6.19 19.12
N ARG A 6 1.31 5.29 20.10
CA ARG A 6 2.07 5.52 21.33
C ARG A 6 3.54 5.30 21.00
N PRO A 7 4.44 6.24 21.27
CA PRO A 7 5.86 6.00 21.10
C PRO A 7 6.27 4.82 22.01
N ALA A 8 6.56 3.66 21.43
CA ALA A 8 7.31 2.60 22.11
C ALA A 8 8.79 3.02 22.16
N LEU A 9 9.08 4.15 22.79
CA LEU A 9 10.45 4.66 22.89
C LEU A 9 11.20 4.08 24.10
N GLY A 10 10.70 2.99 24.70
CA GLY A 10 11.26 2.41 25.93
C GLY A 10 11.48 0.90 25.91
N GLY A 11 11.16 0.20 24.81
CA GLY A 11 11.34 -1.25 24.71
C GLY A 11 12.72 -1.66 24.18
N PRO A 12 13.01 -2.97 24.13
CA PRO A 12 14.31 -3.52 23.76
C PRO A 12 14.76 -3.19 22.33
N ALA A 13 13.84 -2.77 21.44
CA ALA A 13 14.17 -2.36 20.07
C ALA A 13 14.57 -0.87 19.95
N ARG A 14 14.76 -0.13 21.06
CA ARG A 14 15.15 1.28 21.02
C ARG A 14 16.45 1.48 20.24
N GLY A 15 16.40 2.34 19.22
CA GLY A 15 17.55 2.61 18.34
C GLY A 15 17.73 1.61 17.19
N GLN A 16 16.80 0.67 17.00
CA GLN A 16 16.81 -0.30 15.91
C GLN A 16 15.81 0.09 14.82
N PHE A 17 16.14 -0.24 13.57
CA PHE A 17 15.22 -0.11 12.45
C PHE A 17 14.39 -1.39 12.32
N CYS A 18 13.07 -1.27 12.48
CA CYS A 18 12.12 -2.35 12.23
C CYS A 18 11.23 -1.99 11.03
N ALA A 19 10.91 -2.99 10.21
CA ALA A 19 10.03 -2.79 9.06
C ALA A 19 8.56 -2.79 9.52
N LEU A 20 7.81 -1.76 9.11
CA LEU A 20 6.35 -1.74 9.26
C LEU A 20 5.72 -2.42 8.04
N ALA A 21 5.46 -3.71 8.16
CA ALA A 21 4.87 -4.52 7.10
C ALA A 21 3.60 -5.22 7.59
N GLY A 22 2.73 -5.58 6.64
CA GLY A 22 1.58 -6.44 6.88
C GLY A 22 1.98 -7.93 6.94
N PRO A 23 1.03 -8.82 7.28
CA PRO A 23 1.30 -10.25 7.39
C PRO A 23 1.44 -10.93 6.01
N ASP A 24 0.84 -10.34 4.97
CA ASP A 24 0.83 -10.90 3.62
C ASP A 24 1.94 -10.30 2.75
N ARG A 25 2.70 -11.17 2.09
CA ARG A 25 3.62 -10.78 1.01
C ARG A 25 2.93 -11.02 -0.33
N VAL A 26 2.49 -9.93 -0.97
CA VAL A 26 1.78 -10.01 -2.25
C VAL A 26 2.52 -9.24 -3.34
N SER A 27 2.36 -9.68 -4.57
CA SER A 27 2.72 -8.91 -5.75
C SER A 27 1.80 -7.69 -5.92
N PHE A 28 2.26 -6.70 -6.68
CA PHE A 28 1.44 -5.54 -7.03
C PHE A 28 0.13 -5.93 -7.74
N ALA A 29 0.19 -6.96 -8.59
CA ALA A 29 -0.98 -7.51 -9.28
C ALA A 29 -2.04 -8.03 -8.30
N GLU A 30 -1.62 -8.78 -7.28
CA GLU A 30 -2.51 -9.31 -6.23
C GLU A 30 -3.07 -8.19 -5.35
N PHE A 31 -2.26 -7.17 -5.03
CA PHE A 31 -2.71 -5.99 -4.29
C PHE A 31 -3.82 -5.23 -5.04
N ILE A 32 -3.62 -4.93 -6.32
CA ILE A 32 -4.64 -4.30 -7.17
C ILE A 32 -5.88 -5.20 -7.31
N GLY A 33 -5.67 -6.51 -7.43
CA GLY A 33 -6.75 -7.49 -7.43
C GLY A 33 -7.60 -7.46 -6.16
N ALA A 34 -6.99 -7.36 -4.99
CA ALA A 34 -7.69 -7.26 -3.71
C ALA A 34 -8.55 -5.98 -3.62
N ILE A 35 -8.04 -4.85 -4.12
CA ILE A 35 -8.79 -3.60 -4.21
C ILE A 35 -9.98 -3.74 -5.17
N ALA A 36 -9.77 -4.28 -6.36
CA ALA A 36 -10.83 -4.48 -7.34
C ALA A 36 -11.95 -5.37 -6.80
N GLN A 37 -11.59 -6.46 -6.09
CA GLN A 37 -12.55 -7.33 -5.42
C GLN A 37 -13.33 -6.60 -4.33
N ALA A 38 -12.67 -5.85 -3.44
CA ALA A 38 -13.35 -5.10 -2.39
C ALA A 38 -14.27 -3.99 -2.94
N MET A 39 -13.88 -3.38 -4.05
CA MET A 39 -14.70 -2.41 -4.77
C MET A 39 -15.85 -3.04 -5.57
N GLY A 40 -15.84 -4.36 -5.80
CA GLY A 40 -16.83 -5.04 -6.63
C GLY A 40 -16.70 -4.75 -8.13
N VAL A 41 -15.54 -4.28 -8.60
CA VAL A 41 -15.31 -3.89 -10.01
C VAL A 41 -14.52 -4.96 -10.76
N ARG A 42 -14.88 -5.19 -12.03
CA ARG A 42 -14.09 -6.00 -12.95
C ARG A 42 -13.36 -5.10 -13.94
N LYS A 43 -12.09 -4.82 -13.69
CA LYS A 43 -11.20 -4.09 -14.62
C LYS A 43 -10.18 -5.05 -15.24
N PRO A 44 -9.99 -5.04 -16.57
CA PRO A 44 -8.93 -5.83 -17.19
C PRO A 44 -7.57 -5.33 -16.72
N MET A 45 -6.73 -6.23 -16.23
CA MET A 45 -5.37 -5.91 -15.78
C MET A 45 -4.37 -6.41 -16.82
N VAL A 46 -3.64 -5.47 -17.43
CA VAL A 46 -2.59 -5.77 -18.40
C VAL A 46 -1.22 -5.60 -17.76
N ARG A 47 -0.32 -6.57 -17.95
CA ARG A 47 1.04 -6.49 -17.46
C ARG A 47 1.88 -5.66 -18.44
N VAL A 48 2.16 -4.42 -18.08
CA VAL A 48 3.02 -3.54 -18.89
C VAL A 48 4.45 -3.61 -18.39
N PRO A 49 5.44 -3.90 -19.26
CA PRO A 49 6.86 -3.84 -18.89
C PRO A 49 7.26 -2.45 -18.39
N MET A 50 8.05 -2.39 -17.31
CA MET A 50 8.53 -1.12 -16.72
C MET A 50 9.29 -0.23 -17.71
N ALA A 51 10.00 -0.84 -18.68
CA ALA A 51 10.73 -0.13 -19.72
C ALA A 51 9.81 0.73 -20.62
N LEU A 52 8.55 0.31 -20.81
CA LEU A 52 7.56 1.05 -21.58
C LEU A 52 6.83 2.09 -20.72
N MET A 53 6.60 1.80 -19.43
CA MET A 53 5.92 2.73 -18.51
C MET A 53 6.76 3.96 -18.16
N ARG A 54 8.09 3.82 -18.04
CA ARG A 54 8.98 4.93 -17.70
C ARG A 54 8.87 6.16 -18.62
N PRO A 55 9.01 6.04 -19.96
CA PRO A 55 8.87 7.20 -20.84
C PRO A 55 7.46 7.79 -20.82
N VAL A 56 6.42 6.94 -20.73
CA VAL A 56 5.02 7.39 -20.63
C VAL A 56 4.78 8.20 -19.35
N ALA A 57 5.24 7.71 -18.21
CA ALA A 57 5.13 8.40 -16.93
C ALA A 57 5.90 9.73 -16.95
N ALA A 58 7.09 9.78 -17.54
CA ALA A 58 7.90 11.00 -17.64
C ALA A 58 7.20 12.10 -18.45
N VAL A 59 6.54 11.72 -19.55
CA VAL A 59 5.75 12.63 -20.39
C VAL A 59 4.51 13.11 -19.63
N LEU A 60 3.74 12.19 -19.02
CA LEU A 60 2.52 12.54 -18.29
C LEU A 60 2.78 13.43 -17.06
N GLN A 61 3.86 13.18 -16.31
CA GLN A 61 4.27 14.04 -15.18
C GLN A 61 4.56 15.48 -15.60
N ARG A 62 5.14 15.67 -16.79
CA ARG A 62 5.45 17.02 -17.29
C ARG A 62 4.22 17.74 -17.83
N LEU A 63 3.22 17.00 -18.30
CA LEU A 63 2.05 17.57 -18.99
C LEU A 63 0.82 17.68 -18.09
N THR A 64 0.77 16.98 -16.96
CA THR A 64 -0.44 16.90 -16.12
C THR A 64 -0.09 17.13 -14.65
N PRO A 65 -0.81 18.01 -13.93
CA PRO A 65 -0.60 18.23 -12.50
C PRO A 65 -0.83 16.99 -11.62
N ASN A 66 -1.62 16.02 -12.11
CA ASN A 66 -1.95 14.78 -11.41
C ASN A 66 -1.84 13.58 -12.37
N PRO A 67 -0.62 13.10 -12.65
CA PRO A 67 -0.39 11.98 -13.56
C PRO A 67 -0.86 10.65 -12.92
N PRO A 68 -1.34 9.67 -13.70
CA PRO A 68 -1.78 8.37 -13.17
C PRO A 68 -0.68 7.54 -12.49
N ALA A 69 0.58 7.79 -12.82
CA ALA A 69 1.76 7.18 -12.18
C ALA A 69 2.98 8.10 -12.38
N THR A 70 3.77 8.29 -11.32
CA THR A 70 5.03 9.03 -11.37
C THR A 70 6.24 8.10 -11.55
N LEU A 71 7.39 8.65 -11.96
CA LEU A 71 8.62 7.89 -12.16
C LEU A 71 9.16 7.37 -10.83
N ASP A 72 8.98 8.15 -9.78
CA ASP A 72 9.37 7.80 -8.42
C ASP A 72 8.47 6.69 -7.86
N GLU A 73 7.15 6.79 -8.04
CA GLU A 73 6.21 5.71 -7.69
C GLU A 73 6.53 4.42 -8.45
N LEU A 74 6.83 4.50 -9.75
CA LEU A 74 7.24 3.34 -10.54
C LEU A 74 8.55 2.74 -10.03
N THR A 75 9.51 3.56 -9.63
CA THR A 75 10.80 3.09 -9.10
C THR A 75 10.63 2.45 -7.72
N MET A 76 9.82 3.04 -6.83
CA MET A 76 9.49 2.43 -5.54
C MET A 76 8.72 1.13 -5.69
N LEU A 77 7.76 1.06 -6.61
CA LEU A 77 7.04 -0.18 -6.91
C LEU A 77 7.98 -1.29 -7.38
N ALA A 78 9.00 -0.95 -8.19
CA ALA A 78 10.00 -1.89 -8.67
C ALA A 78 10.98 -2.36 -7.57
N ALA A 79 11.23 -1.53 -6.54
CA ALA A 79 12.16 -1.82 -5.46
C ALA A 79 11.67 -2.95 -4.52
N GLY A 80 10.38 -3.28 -4.56
CA GLY A 80 9.79 -4.33 -3.72
C GLY A 80 9.64 -3.86 -2.27
N ASN A 81 8.48 -3.29 -1.95
CA ASN A 81 8.16 -2.77 -0.63
C ASN A 81 7.76 -3.89 0.35
N VAL A 82 8.65 -4.85 0.58
CA VAL A 82 8.45 -6.00 1.48
C VAL A 82 9.35 -5.89 2.71
N GLY A 83 8.86 -6.36 3.85
CA GLY A 83 9.60 -6.37 5.12
C GLY A 83 9.28 -7.59 5.96
N ASP A 84 10.04 -7.81 7.02
CA ASP A 84 9.66 -8.74 8.08
C ASP A 84 8.81 -7.98 9.12
N PRO A 85 7.52 -8.32 9.28
CA PRO A 85 6.65 -7.61 10.19
C PRO A 85 6.88 -7.98 11.66
N ARG A 86 7.55 -9.10 11.95
CA ARG A 86 7.65 -9.66 13.31
C ARG A 86 8.28 -8.71 14.33
N PRO A 87 9.44 -8.08 14.06
CA PRO A 87 10.10 -7.24 15.05
C PRO A 87 9.23 -6.04 15.47
N ALA A 88 8.55 -5.41 14.51
CA ALA A 88 7.65 -4.31 14.79
C ALA A 88 6.37 -4.78 15.47
N ALA A 89 5.80 -5.92 15.05
CA ALA A 89 4.57 -6.45 15.63
C ALA A 89 4.75 -6.85 17.10
N GLU A 90 5.86 -7.50 17.43
CA GLU A 90 6.20 -7.91 18.80
C GLU A 90 6.47 -6.70 19.70
N GLU A 91 7.32 -5.77 19.26
CA GLU A 91 7.72 -4.60 20.05
C GLU A 91 6.54 -3.64 20.31
N LEU A 92 5.70 -3.43 19.30
CA LEU A 92 4.57 -2.50 19.36
C LEU A 92 3.27 -3.17 19.83
N GLY A 93 3.28 -4.49 20.06
CA GLY A 93 2.09 -5.27 20.40
C GLY A 93 1.00 -5.20 19.33
N LEU A 94 1.38 -5.16 18.06
CA LEU A 94 0.44 -5.03 16.94
C LEU A 94 -0.20 -6.38 16.61
N THR A 95 -1.52 -6.37 16.47
CA THR A 95 -2.22 -7.45 15.78
C THR A 95 -2.22 -7.14 14.29
N LEU A 96 -1.55 -7.99 13.50
CA LEU A 96 -1.45 -7.81 12.06
C LEU A 96 -2.76 -8.19 11.36
N THR A 97 -3.33 -7.28 10.59
CA THR A 97 -4.55 -7.52 9.81
C THR A 97 -4.20 -8.06 8.41
N PRO A 98 -4.82 -9.16 7.96
CA PRO A 98 -4.67 -9.62 6.58
C PRO A 98 -5.07 -8.56 5.56
N LEU A 99 -4.33 -8.46 4.47
CA LEU A 99 -4.47 -7.43 3.44
C LEU A 99 -5.91 -7.35 2.92
N ALA A 100 -6.51 -8.50 2.60
CA ALA A 100 -7.86 -8.52 2.05
C ALA A 100 -8.90 -7.94 3.02
N ALA A 101 -8.73 -8.16 4.33
CA ALA A 101 -9.61 -7.58 5.35
C ALA A 101 -9.37 -6.07 5.49
N ALA A 102 -8.11 -5.64 5.56
CA ALA A 102 -7.75 -4.23 5.65
C ALA A 102 -8.24 -3.42 4.45
N VAL A 103 -8.12 -3.97 3.23
CA VAL A 103 -8.61 -3.32 2.01
C VAL A 103 -10.14 -3.20 1.99
N ARG A 104 -10.86 -4.24 2.43
CA ARG A 104 -12.33 -4.16 2.56
C ARG A 104 -12.75 -3.07 3.54
N GLU A 105 -12.13 -3.05 4.72
CA GLU A 105 -12.39 -2.03 5.73
C GLU A 105 -12.12 -0.62 5.20
N ALA A 106 -10.99 -0.40 4.52
CA ALA A 106 -10.66 0.88 3.93
C ALA A 106 -11.67 1.32 2.85
N VAL A 107 -12.12 0.40 2.00
CA VAL A 107 -13.17 0.69 1.00
C VAL A 107 -14.48 1.06 1.68
N ASP A 108 -14.89 0.34 2.72
CA ASP A 108 -16.13 0.63 3.46
C ASP A 108 -16.06 1.98 4.18
N GLN A 109 -14.91 2.33 4.78
CA GLN A 109 -14.66 3.65 5.37
C GLN A 109 -14.76 4.76 4.31
N LEU A 110 -14.19 4.55 3.12
CA LEU A 110 -14.25 5.54 2.04
C LEU A 110 -15.66 5.70 1.46
N ARG A 111 -16.45 4.61 1.38
CA ARG A 111 -17.88 4.66 1.02
C ARG A 111 -18.69 5.43 2.07
N ALA A 112 -18.49 5.12 3.35
CA ALA A 112 -19.17 5.81 4.45
C ALA A 112 -18.83 7.31 4.49
N ALA A 113 -17.61 7.68 4.09
CA ALA A 113 -17.18 9.08 3.96
C ALA A 113 -17.66 9.77 2.66
N GLY A 114 -18.41 9.08 1.79
CA GLY A 114 -18.89 9.63 0.51
C GLY A 114 -17.79 9.86 -0.53
N ARG A 115 -16.60 9.26 -0.35
CA ARG A 115 -15.43 9.44 -1.23
C ARG A 115 -15.35 8.43 -2.37
N LEU A 116 -16.15 7.38 -2.30
CA LEU A 116 -16.37 6.42 -3.38
C LEU A 116 -17.85 6.42 -3.73
N GLY A 117 -18.17 6.55 -5.02
CA GLY A 117 -19.54 6.45 -5.51
C GLY A 117 -20.10 5.04 -5.30
N GLY A 118 -21.41 4.96 -5.06
CA GLY A 118 -22.18 3.71 -4.96
C GLY A 118 -22.34 3.02 -6.30
#